data_AF-A0A3M0ZTF9-F1
#
_entry.id   AF-A0A3M0ZTF9-F1
#
_cell.length_a   1.000
_cell.length_b   1.000
_cell.length_c   1.000
_cell.angle_alpha   90.00
_cell.angle_beta   90.00
_cell.angle_gamma   90.00
#
_symmetry.space_group_name_H-M   'P 1'
#
loop_
_entity.id
_entity.type
_entity.pdbx_description
1 polymer ?
#
loop_
_entity_poly.entity_id
_entity_poly.type
_entity_poly.pdbx_seq_one_letter_code
_entity_poly.pdbx_strand_id
1 'polypeptide(L)'
;MNKAKRPSNWLGSAFKNTKRGKGNFILDSDSDGYTDQFELKHNSDPNDPDSVPNLKRTTSLINRLQGIDDDGDGIPNSVEREIGTSVFYADTDKDGVKDGAEKLSGTDPLDPSDYPIQDRDKDGLSDGYEISEGTDPDNPDTDGDLLRDDLEIAIGSDPFNKDTDEDGILDGREVMLGSDPVKQDTKKNRDFSEK
;
A
#
# COMPACT_ATOMS: atom_id res chain seq x y z
N MET A 1 23.12 67.45 -10.17
CA MET A 1 23.33 66.08 -9.64
C MET A 1 22.02 65.51 -9.12
N ASN A 2 21.81 64.23 -9.42
CA ASN A 2 20.99 63.20 -8.77
C ASN A 2 19.46 63.21 -8.80
N LYS A 3 18.99 62.02 -9.23
CA LYS A 3 17.66 61.54 -9.57
C LYS A 3 16.89 61.12 -8.32
N ALA A 4 15.59 61.36 -8.28
CA ALA A 4 14.67 60.69 -7.34
C ALA A 4 13.77 59.71 -8.11
N LYS A 5 13.97 58.41 -7.90
CA LYS A 5 13.02 57.34 -8.24
C LYS A 5 12.50 56.75 -6.92
N ARG A 6 11.18 56.62 -6.82
CA ARG A 6 10.46 55.96 -5.71
C ARG A 6 10.60 54.44 -5.85
N PRO A 7 10.60 53.69 -4.74
CA PRO A 7 9.59 52.63 -4.53
C PRO A 7 9.20 52.55 -3.03
N SER A 8 8.24 51.79 -2.49
CA SER A 8 7.19 50.85 -2.93
C SER A 8 6.36 50.54 -1.66
N ASN A 9 5.11 50.12 -1.85
CA ASN A 9 4.08 49.93 -0.82
C ASN A 9 4.31 48.79 0.19
N TRP A 10 3.88 49.07 1.43
CA TRP A 10 2.98 48.29 2.30
C TRP A 10 3.25 46.79 2.55
N LEU A 11 3.72 46.47 3.77
CA LEU A 11 3.63 45.13 4.35
C LEU A 11 3.14 45.21 5.81
N GLY A 12 2.03 44.52 6.06
CA GLY A 12 1.74 43.68 7.22
C GLY A 12 1.80 44.27 8.63
N SER A 13 0.64 44.39 9.27
CA SER A 13 0.54 44.52 10.72
C SER A 13 -0.47 43.50 11.28
N ALA A 14 -0.07 42.87 12.40
CA ALA A 14 -0.80 41.99 13.32
C ALA A 14 -1.09 40.55 12.81
N PHE A 15 -0.78 39.47 13.55
CA PHE A 15 -1.16 39.20 14.94
C PHE A 15 -0.16 38.29 15.69
N LYS A 16 -0.28 38.33 17.02
CA LYS A 16 0.60 37.81 18.07
C LYS A 16 0.50 36.29 18.29
N ASN A 17 1.64 35.69 18.69
CA ASN A 17 1.85 34.53 19.58
C ASN A 17 0.59 33.82 20.14
N THR A 18 0.51 32.49 20.01
CA THR A 18 0.09 31.57 21.10
C THR A 18 0.67 30.16 20.88
N LYS A 19 1.10 29.54 21.97
CA LYS A 19 1.80 28.25 22.11
C LYS A 19 1.03 27.03 21.58
N ARG A 20 1.75 26.10 20.93
CA ARG A 20 1.50 24.63 20.86
C ARG A 20 2.81 24.07 20.27
N GLY A 21 3.60 23.19 20.87
CA GLY A 21 3.34 21.98 21.64
C GLY A 21 4.40 21.02 21.10
N LYS A 22 5.30 20.50 21.95
CA LYS A 22 6.39 19.61 21.55
C LYS A 22 5.82 18.35 20.86
N GLY A 23 6.23 18.10 19.63
CA GLY A 23 6.04 16.84 18.92
C GLY A 23 7.05 16.80 17.78
N ASN A 24 7.86 15.75 17.71
CA ASN A 24 8.63 15.44 16.51
C ASN A 24 7.61 15.14 15.40
N PHE A 25 7.26 16.16 14.61
CA PHE A 25 6.51 15.97 13.38
C PHE A 25 7.49 15.39 12.38
N ILE A 26 7.28 14.13 12.02
CA ILE A 26 8.00 13.53 10.91
C ILE A 26 7.46 14.25 9.66
N LEU A 27 8.35 14.95 8.95
CA LEU A 27 8.00 15.70 7.74
C LEU A 27 7.65 14.70 6.64
N ASP A 28 6.55 14.93 5.96
CA ASP A 28 5.98 14.17 4.85
C ASP A 28 5.48 15.25 3.87
N SER A 29 6.33 15.55 2.89
CA SER A 29 6.26 16.77 2.08
C SER A 29 5.30 16.66 0.89
N ASP A 30 5.08 15.47 0.36
CA ASP A 30 4.09 15.17 -0.69
C ASP A 30 2.81 14.49 -0.18
N SER A 31 2.77 14.13 1.11
CA SER A 31 1.60 13.50 1.74
C SER A 31 1.25 12.13 1.14
N ASP A 32 2.23 11.43 0.58
CA ASP A 32 2.11 10.04 0.12
C ASP A 32 2.23 9.04 1.29
N GLY A 33 2.51 9.57 2.48
CA GLY A 33 2.62 8.83 3.70
C GLY A 33 4.06 8.39 4.02
N TYR A 34 5.01 8.49 3.11
CA TYR A 34 6.38 8.35 3.49
C TYR A 34 6.87 9.64 4.11
N THR A 35 7.90 9.50 4.94
CA THR A 35 8.46 10.70 5.57
C THR A 35 9.71 11.04 4.79
N ASP A 36 9.99 12.33 4.64
CA ASP A 36 11.13 12.79 3.83
C ASP A 36 12.43 12.09 4.22
N GLN A 37 12.61 11.81 5.52
CA GLN A 37 13.79 11.11 6.02
C GLN A 37 13.83 9.63 5.60
N PHE A 38 12.69 8.96 5.53
CA PHE A 38 12.55 7.58 5.11
C PHE A 38 12.76 7.43 3.61
N GLU A 39 12.18 8.32 2.81
CA GLU A 39 12.32 8.32 1.35
C GLU A 39 13.76 8.58 0.91
N LEU A 40 14.42 9.57 1.51
CA LEU A 40 15.85 9.82 1.29
C LEU A 40 16.73 8.64 1.67
N LYS A 41 16.32 7.82 2.65
CA LYS A 41 17.06 6.62 3.07
C LYS A 41 16.82 5.44 2.12
N HIS A 42 15.67 5.41 1.45
CA HIS A 42 15.23 4.32 0.59
C HIS A 42 15.19 4.71 -0.90
N ASN A 43 15.95 5.75 -1.26
CA ASN A 43 16.20 6.19 -2.63
C ASN A 43 14.95 6.62 -3.42
N SER A 44 13.99 7.25 -2.73
CA SER A 44 12.81 7.89 -3.34
C SER A 44 12.76 9.40 -3.07
N ASP A 45 11.82 10.12 -3.69
CA ASP A 45 11.77 11.59 -3.70
C ASP A 45 10.65 12.14 -2.81
N PRO A 46 10.98 12.83 -1.69
CA PRO A 46 10.03 13.41 -0.74
C PRO A 46 9.01 14.43 -1.23
N ASN A 47 9.04 14.78 -2.50
CA ASN A 47 8.16 15.81 -3.06
C ASN A 47 7.40 15.30 -4.28
N ASP A 48 7.41 13.99 -4.48
CA ASP A 48 6.80 13.32 -5.61
C ASP A 48 6.01 12.12 -5.08
N PRO A 49 4.68 12.23 -4.95
CA PRO A 49 3.86 11.19 -4.33
C PRO A 49 3.84 9.87 -5.11
N ASP A 50 4.32 9.87 -6.36
CA ASP A 50 4.49 8.66 -7.17
C ASP A 50 5.89 8.01 -6.95
N SER A 51 6.77 8.66 -6.19
CA SER A 51 8.14 8.26 -5.89
C SER A 51 8.19 7.60 -4.53
N VAL A 52 7.64 6.39 -4.45
CA VAL A 52 7.63 5.61 -3.21
C VAL A 52 8.92 4.80 -3.02
N PRO A 53 9.42 4.65 -1.78
CA PRO A 53 10.66 3.94 -1.51
C PRO A 53 10.58 2.43 -1.79
N ASN A 54 11.62 1.90 -2.44
CA ASN A 54 11.68 0.50 -2.85
C ASN A 54 11.94 -0.43 -1.65
N LEU A 55 10.86 -0.81 -0.99
CA LEU A 55 10.84 -1.81 0.05
C LEU A 55 10.61 -3.17 -0.63
N LYS A 56 11.57 -4.10 -0.48
CA LYS A 56 11.36 -5.50 -0.88
C LYS A 56 10.10 -5.98 -0.17
N ARG A 57 9.03 -6.16 -0.94
CA ARG A 57 7.63 -6.41 -0.52
C ARG A 57 7.54 -7.25 0.75
N THR A 58 7.17 -6.61 1.86
CA THR A 58 6.06 -6.93 2.78
C THR A 58 5.72 -8.39 3.11
N THR A 59 6.67 -9.30 2.95
CA THR A 59 6.53 -10.73 3.24
C THR A 59 6.35 -11.02 4.73
N SER A 60 6.26 -10.03 5.63
CA SER A 60 6.31 -10.29 7.08
C SER A 60 4.94 -10.55 7.73
N LEU A 61 3.82 -10.31 7.03
CA LEU A 61 2.49 -10.43 7.64
C LEU A 61 1.44 -11.19 6.88
N ILE A 62 1.52 -11.23 5.55
CA ILE A 62 0.82 -12.26 4.78
C ILE A 62 1.20 -13.64 5.37
N ASN A 63 2.50 -13.80 5.69
CA ASN A 63 3.10 -14.90 6.46
C ASN A 63 2.53 -15.17 7.88
N ARG A 64 1.89 -14.18 8.54
CA ARG A 64 1.53 -14.25 9.97
C ARG A 64 0.03 -14.46 10.22
N LEU A 65 -0.83 -14.07 9.27
CA LEU A 65 -2.29 -14.12 9.43
C LEU A 65 -2.93 -15.37 8.81
N GLN A 66 -2.33 -15.92 7.75
CA GLN A 66 -2.94 -17.02 6.99
C GLN A 66 -2.05 -18.28 6.84
N GLY A 67 -0.83 -18.24 7.39
CA GLY A 67 0.21 -19.24 7.15
C GLY A 67 1.39 -18.59 6.44
N ILE A 68 2.50 -19.30 6.28
CA ILE A 68 3.62 -18.78 5.47
C ILE A 68 3.12 -18.67 4.02
N ASP A 69 3.16 -17.50 3.40
CA ASP A 69 3.04 -17.16 1.98
C ASP A 69 4.39 -16.52 1.57
N ASP A 70 5.26 -17.33 0.97
CA ASP A 70 6.65 -16.97 0.70
C ASP A 70 6.83 -16.08 -0.55
N ASP A 71 5.88 -16.08 -1.48
CA ASP A 71 5.94 -15.28 -2.71
C ASP A 71 4.97 -14.10 -2.77
N GLY A 72 4.04 -14.02 -1.81
CA GLY A 72 3.18 -12.86 -1.57
C GLY A 72 2.12 -12.70 -2.65
N ASP A 73 1.57 -13.82 -3.12
CA ASP A 73 0.53 -13.86 -4.13
C ASP A 73 -0.89 -13.94 -3.55
N GLY A 74 -1.01 -14.12 -2.22
CA GLY A 74 -2.29 -14.23 -1.52
C GLY A 74 -2.73 -15.68 -1.25
N ILE A 75 -1.95 -16.68 -1.65
CA ILE A 75 -2.17 -18.08 -1.34
C ILE A 75 -1.13 -18.57 -0.31
N PRO A 76 -1.53 -19.06 0.87
CA PRO A 76 -0.58 -19.61 1.82
C PRO A 76 0.12 -20.87 1.29
N ASN A 77 1.41 -21.06 1.58
CA ASN A 77 2.23 -22.23 1.23
C ASN A 77 1.57 -23.58 1.54
N SER A 78 0.71 -23.64 2.56
CA SER A 78 -0.09 -24.85 2.84
C SER A 78 -1.14 -25.13 1.77
N VAL A 79 -1.86 -24.10 1.33
CA VAL A 79 -2.87 -24.17 0.29
C VAL A 79 -2.22 -24.40 -1.07
N GLU A 80 -1.12 -23.70 -1.36
CA GLU A 80 -0.38 -23.87 -2.61
C GLU A 80 0.05 -25.32 -2.85
N ARG A 81 0.58 -25.98 -1.81
CA ARG A 81 0.91 -27.41 -1.87
C ARG A 81 -0.30 -28.31 -2.12
N GLU A 82 -1.50 -27.90 -1.72
CA GLU A 82 -2.73 -28.63 -1.96
C GLU A 82 -3.27 -28.41 -3.38
N ILE A 83 -3.16 -27.18 -3.91
CA ILE A 83 -3.66 -26.83 -5.25
C ILE A 83 -2.63 -27.05 -6.36
N GLY A 84 -1.36 -27.27 -6.03
CA GLY A 84 -0.29 -27.59 -6.97
C GLY A 84 0.51 -26.40 -7.49
N THR A 85 0.27 -25.20 -6.95
CA THR A 85 1.00 -23.98 -7.26
C THR A 85 2.33 -23.91 -6.51
N SER A 86 3.17 -22.95 -6.88
CA SER A 86 4.54 -22.86 -6.42
C SER A 86 4.73 -21.86 -5.30
N VAL A 87 5.10 -22.35 -4.12
CA VAL A 87 5.42 -21.56 -2.90
C VAL A 87 6.56 -20.53 -2.98
N PHE A 88 7.12 -20.29 -4.16
CA PHE A 88 8.22 -19.37 -4.41
C PHE A 88 8.01 -18.53 -5.68
N TYR A 89 6.92 -18.76 -6.41
CA TYR A 89 6.62 -18.11 -7.66
C TYR A 89 5.15 -17.75 -7.65
N ALA A 90 4.89 -16.46 -7.40
CA ALA A 90 3.55 -15.90 -7.37
C ALA A 90 2.74 -16.07 -8.66
N ASP A 91 3.35 -16.57 -9.74
CA ASP A 91 2.78 -16.83 -11.06
C ASP A 91 3.40 -18.16 -11.53
N THR A 92 2.69 -19.26 -11.28
CA THR A 92 3.18 -20.63 -11.44
C THR A 92 3.29 -21.02 -12.91
N ASP A 93 2.31 -20.65 -13.72
CA ASP A 93 2.22 -21.04 -15.13
C ASP A 93 2.84 -20.03 -16.11
N LYS A 94 3.15 -18.82 -15.63
CA LYS A 94 3.91 -17.76 -16.29
C LYS A 94 3.15 -17.07 -17.41
N ASP A 95 1.84 -16.92 -17.26
CA ASP A 95 1.05 -16.10 -18.16
C ASP A 95 1.01 -14.61 -17.81
N GLY A 96 1.48 -14.26 -16.61
CA GLY A 96 1.59 -12.88 -16.11
C GLY A 96 0.52 -12.50 -15.09
N VAL A 97 -0.39 -13.41 -14.72
CA VAL A 97 -1.35 -13.25 -13.61
C VAL A 97 -0.84 -14.05 -12.41
N LYS A 98 -1.16 -13.60 -11.20
CA LYS A 98 -0.72 -14.30 -10.00
C LYS A 98 -1.68 -15.43 -9.62
N ASP A 99 -1.17 -16.51 -9.03
CA ASP A 99 -2.00 -17.68 -8.72
C ASP A 99 -3.18 -17.32 -7.78
N GLY A 100 -2.93 -16.48 -6.77
CA GLY A 100 -3.97 -15.94 -5.89
C GLY A 100 -5.04 -15.13 -6.61
N ALA A 101 -4.65 -14.29 -7.57
CA ALA A 101 -5.57 -13.46 -8.33
C ALA A 101 -6.43 -14.30 -9.30
N GLU A 102 -5.83 -15.33 -9.90
CA GLU A 102 -6.55 -16.33 -10.70
C GLU A 102 -7.56 -17.11 -9.87
N LYS A 103 -7.21 -17.48 -8.63
CA LYS A 103 -8.15 -18.11 -7.70
C LYS A 103 -9.35 -17.24 -7.39
N LEU A 104 -9.15 -15.95 -7.18
CA LEU A 104 -10.25 -14.99 -6.95
C LEU A 104 -11.10 -14.84 -8.21
N SER A 105 -10.46 -14.69 -9.38
CA SER A 105 -11.13 -14.56 -10.67
C SER A 105 -11.78 -15.86 -11.18
N GLY A 106 -11.49 -17.00 -10.54
CA GLY A 106 -12.07 -18.29 -10.86
C GLY A 106 -11.42 -19.00 -12.06
N THR A 107 -10.18 -18.64 -12.39
CA THR A 107 -9.38 -19.29 -13.44
C THR A 107 -8.39 -20.32 -12.85
N ASP A 108 -7.68 -21.07 -13.69
CA ASP A 108 -6.77 -22.15 -13.28
C ASP A 108 -5.29 -21.71 -13.29
N PRO A 109 -4.64 -21.53 -12.12
CA PRO A 109 -3.26 -21.05 -12.00
C PRO A 109 -2.16 -22.02 -12.47
N LEU A 110 -2.57 -23.09 -13.15
CA LEU A 110 -1.70 -24.09 -13.74
C LEU A 110 -1.88 -24.20 -15.25
N ASP A 111 -2.81 -23.43 -15.84
CA ASP A 111 -3.08 -23.39 -17.27
C ASP A 111 -2.84 -21.98 -17.82
N PRO A 112 -1.71 -21.74 -18.52
CA PRO A 112 -1.33 -20.39 -18.99
C PRO A 112 -2.22 -19.87 -20.14
N SER A 113 -3.29 -20.59 -20.46
CA SER A 113 -4.33 -20.20 -21.40
C SER A 113 -5.67 -19.86 -20.72
N ASP A 114 -5.76 -20.03 -19.40
CA ASP A 114 -6.94 -19.76 -18.58
C ASP A 114 -6.65 -18.60 -17.62
N TYR A 115 -6.65 -17.38 -18.15
CA TYR A 115 -6.45 -16.15 -17.39
C TYR A 115 -7.67 -15.22 -17.50
N PRO A 116 -7.80 -14.22 -16.60
CA PRO A 116 -8.76 -13.14 -16.72
C PRO A 116 -8.74 -12.49 -18.11
N ILE A 117 -9.77 -12.78 -18.93
CA ILE A 117 -9.86 -12.27 -20.32
C ILE A 117 -9.98 -10.74 -20.33
N GLN A 118 -10.53 -10.16 -19.25
CA GLN A 118 -10.73 -8.74 -19.10
C GLN A 118 -10.35 -8.32 -17.68
N ASP A 119 -9.24 -7.60 -17.60
CA ASP A 119 -8.63 -7.01 -16.40
C ASP A 119 -8.06 -5.67 -16.89
N ARG A 120 -8.83 -4.59 -16.71
CA ARG A 120 -8.56 -3.29 -17.35
C ARG A 120 -7.46 -2.51 -16.65
N ASP A 121 -7.38 -2.59 -15.34
CA ASP A 121 -6.44 -1.87 -14.51
C ASP A 121 -5.18 -2.67 -14.14
N LYS A 122 -5.21 -3.99 -14.37
CA LYS A 122 -4.10 -4.93 -14.24
C LYS A 122 -3.66 -5.15 -12.79
N ASP A 123 -4.62 -5.14 -11.87
CA ASP A 123 -4.35 -5.51 -10.49
C ASP A 123 -4.26 -7.05 -10.31
N GLY A 124 -4.92 -7.80 -11.19
CA GLY A 124 -5.00 -9.26 -11.25
C GLY A 124 -6.43 -9.82 -11.12
N LEU A 125 -7.41 -8.99 -10.77
CA LEU A 125 -8.82 -9.33 -10.73
C LEU A 125 -9.45 -9.14 -12.11
N SER A 126 -10.38 -10.02 -12.47
CA SER A 126 -11.17 -9.78 -13.67
C SER A 126 -12.18 -8.65 -13.45
N ASP A 127 -12.43 -7.82 -14.47
CA ASP A 127 -13.49 -6.79 -14.47
C ASP A 127 -14.83 -7.33 -13.95
N GLY A 128 -15.15 -8.58 -14.29
CA GLY A 128 -16.40 -9.24 -13.90
C GLY A 128 -16.46 -9.55 -12.40
N TYR A 129 -15.31 -9.93 -11.82
CA TYR A 129 -15.15 -10.15 -10.40
C TYR A 129 -15.24 -8.81 -9.65
N GLU A 130 -14.52 -7.80 -10.10
CA GLU A 130 -14.51 -6.46 -9.51
C GLU A 130 -15.90 -5.82 -9.49
N ILE A 131 -16.63 -5.89 -10.61
CA ILE A 131 -18.04 -5.43 -10.66
C ILE A 131 -18.93 -6.17 -9.65
N SER A 132 -18.63 -7.44 -9.35
CA SER A 132 -19.42 -8.25 -8.44
C SER A 132 -19.12 -7.98 -6.97
N GLU A 133 -17.85 -7.71 -6.63
CA GLU A 133 -17.40 -7.34 -5.29
C GLU A 133 -17.59 -5.83 -5.00
N GLY A 134 -17.71 -5.03 -6.06
CA GLY A 134 -17.98 -3.59 -6.00
C GLY A 134 -16.75 -2.70 -6.13
N THR A 135 -15.56 -3.27 -6.36
CA THR A 135 -14.32 -2.55 -6.64
C THR A 135 -14.38 -1.88 -8.03
N ASP A 136 -13.46 -0.96 -8.31
CA ASP A 136 -13.45 -0.17 -9.55
C ASP A 136 -12.56 -0.82 -10.63
N PRO A 137 -13.14 -1.39 -11.71
CA PRO A 137 -12.36 -2.09 -12.74
C PRO A 137 -11.40 -1.23 -13.56
N ASP A 138 -11.39 0.08 -13.34
CA ASP A 138 -10.45 1.00 -13.98
C ASP A 138 -9.42 1.55 -12.97
N ASN A 139 -9.38 1.03 -11.73
CA ASN A 139 -8.54 1.52 -10.65
C ASN A 139 -8.06 0.38 -9.71
N PRO A 140 -6.76 0.03 -9.72
CA PRO A 140 -6.25 -1.17 -9.06
C PRO A 140 -6.15 -1.09 -7.53
N ASP A 141 -6.66 -0.02 -6.93
CA ASP A 141 -6.60 0.36 -5.51
C ASP A 141 -7.82 1.26 -5.26
N THR A 142 -8.98 0.64 -5.01
CA THR A 142 -10.29 1.28 -5.04
C THR A 142 -10.42 2.38 -4.00
N ASP A 143 -9.88 2.17 -2.79
CA ASP A 143 -9.96 3.16 -1.74
C ASP A 143 -8.79 4.16 -1.75
N GLY A 144 -7.69 3.86 -2.44
CA GLY A 144 -6.52 4.71 -2.64
C GLY A 144 -5.60 4.77 -1.42
N ASP A 145 -5.34 3.65 -0.76
CA ASP A 145 -4.48 3.56 0.42
C ASP A 145 -3.08 2.95 0.15
N LEU A 146 -2.81 2.66 -1.13
CA LEU A 146 -1.60 2.04 -1.68
C LEU A 146 -1.52 0.51 -1.49
N LEU A 147 -2.59 -0.13 -1.06
CA LEU A 147 -2.82 -1.57 -1.18
C LEU A 147 -3.74 -1.81 -2.38
N ARG A 148 -3.50 -2.90 -3.13
CA ARG A 148 -4.32 -3.20 -4.32
C ARG A 148 -5.50 -4.06 -3.93
N ASP A 149 -6.61 -3.92 -4.64
CA ASP A 149 -7.85 -4.65 -4.36
C ASP A 149 -7.62 -6.18 -4.32
N ASP A 150 -6.85 -6.73 -5.28
CA ASP A 150 -6.45 -8.14 -5.28
C ASP A 150 -5.80 -8.61 -3.96
N LEU A 151 -4.91 -7.78 -3.41
CA LEU A 151 -4.18 -8.05 -2.18
C LEU A 151 -5.05 -7.84 -0.96
N GLU A 152 -5.88 -6.79 -0.93
CA GLU A 152 -6.77 -6.50 0.18
C GLU A 152 -7.76 -7.63 0.42
N ILE A 153 -8.41 -8.08 -0.65
CA ILE A 153 -9.34 -9.21 -0.62
C ILE A 153 -8.61 -10.48 -0.17
N ALA A 154 -7.39 -10.72 -0.68
CA ALA A 154 -6.61 -11.90 -0.31
C ALA A 154 -6.24 -11.90 1.18
N ILE A 155 -5.79 -10.78 1.74
CA ILE A 155 -5.38 -10.70 3.16
C ILE A 155 -6.54 -10.46 4.12
N GLY A 156 -7.70 -10.05 3.60
CA GLY A 156 -8.93 -9.80 4.33
C GLY A 156 -9.09 -8.38 4.86
N SER A 157 -8.31 -7.41 4.37
CA SER A 157 -8.62 -5.99 4.55
C SER A 157 -9.78 -5.58 3.63
N ASP A 158 -10.31 -4.38 3.84
CA ASP A 158 -11.50 -3.87 3.15
C ASP A 158 -11.09 -2.92 2.01
N PRO A 159 -11.27 -3.30 0.73
CA PRO A 159 -10.88 -2.47 -0.44
C PRO A 159 -11.70 -1.19 -0.61
N PHE A 160 -12.62 -0.91 0.34
CA PHE A 160 -13.39 0.31 0.40
C PHE A 160 -13.06 1.18 1.61
N ASN A 161 -12.08 0.77 2.43
CA ASN A 161 -11.73 1.44 3.66
C ASN A 161 -10.22 1.43 3.93
N LYS A 162 -9.59 2.57 3.67
CA LYS A 162 -8.14 2.81 3.79
C LYS A 162 -7.48 2.45 5.13
N ASP A 163 -8.25 2.17 6.17
CA ASP A 163 -7.82 1.87 7.55
C ASP A 163 -8.84 0.89 8.11
N THR A 164 -8.69 -0.39 7.76
CA THR A 164 -9.69 -1.44 8.01
C THR A 164 -9.98 -1.63 9.49
N ASP A 165 -8.96 -1.51 10.34
CA ASP A 165 -9.09 -1.73 11.78
C ASP A 165 -9.37 -0.45 12.61
N GLU A 166 -9.39 0.71 11.95
CA GLU A 166 -9.65 2.04 12.49
C GLU A 166 -8.65 2.49 13.57
N ASP A 167 -7.37 2.11 13.48
CA ASP A 167 -6.33 2.50 14.44
C ASP A 167 -5.58 3.80 14.08
N GLY A 168 -5.77 4.29 12.86
CA GLY A 168 -5.16 5.49 12.29
C GLY A 168 -3.90 5.26 11.47
N ILE A 169 -3.58 4.01 11.11
CA ILE A 169 -2.54 3.62 10.15
C ILE A 169 -3.25 3.02 8.93
N LEU A 170 -2.88 3.43 7.72
CA LEU A 170 -3.54 2.92 6.50
C LEU A 170 -3.14 1.47 6.21
N ASP A 171 -4.01 0.65 5.63
CA ASP A 171 -3.75 -0.79 5.41
C ASP A 171 -2.53 -1.00 4.50
N GLY A 172 -2.43 -0.26 3.41
CA GLY A 172 -1.25 -0.27 2.53
C GLY A 172 0.04 0.07 3.27
N ARG A 173 -0.03 1.00 4.23
CA ARG A 173 1.11 1.33 5.11
C ARG A 173 1.38 0.24 6.13
N GLU A 174 0.36 -0.39 6.66
CA GLU A 174 0.49 -1.47 7.62
C GLU A 174 1.22 -2.65 7.01
N VAL A 175 0.71 -3.14 5.87
CA VAL A 175 1.34 -4.19 5.07
C VAL A 175 2.79 -3.81 4.74
N MET A 176 3.03 -2.56 4.37
CA MET A 176 4.35 -2.01 4.11
C MET A 176 5.32 -2.09 5.31
N LEU A 177 4.84 -1.77 6.50
CA LEU A 177 5.64 -1.78 7.73
C LEU A 177 5.69 -3.17 8.39
N GLY A 178 4.89 -4.11 7.89
CA GLY A 178 4.70 -5.40 8.53
C GLY A 178 3.88 -5.29 9.81
N SER A 179 2.86 -4.40 9.85
CA SER A 179 1.70 -4.43 10.77
C SER A 179 0.39 -4.88 10.07
N ASP A 180 -0.51 -5.43 10.88
CA ASP A 180 -1.64 -6.27 10.43
C ASP A 180 -2.86 -5.39 10.17
N PRO A 181 -3.28 -5.22 8.91
CA PRO A 181 -4.30 -4.22 8.52
C PRO A 181 -5.68 -4.48 9.14
N VAL A 182 -5.92 -5.69 9.63
CA VAL A 182 -7.21 -6.05 10.24
C VAL A 182 -7.14 -6.05 11.77
N LYS A 183 -6.07 -5.50 12.37
CA LYS A 183 -5.82 -5.65 13.80
C LYS A 183 -5.05 -4.49 14.43
N GLN A 184 -5.83 -3.70 15.17
CA GLN A 184 -5.36 -2.47 15.83
C GLN A 184 -3.99 -2.58 16.51
N ASP A 185 -3.06 -1.76 16.05
CA ASP A 185 -1.77 -1.52 16.67
C ASP A 185 -1.94 -0.65 17.92
N THR A 186 -2.09 -1.31 19.06
CA THR A 186 -1.98 -0.61 20.34
C THR A 186 -0.57 -0.01 20.47
N LYS A 187 -0.48 1.30 20.77
CA LYS A 187 0.75 2.03 21.12
C LYS A 187 1.49 1.40 22.31
N LYS A 188 2.13 0.26 22.07
CA LYS A 188 3.05 -0.47 22.96
C LYS A 188 4.01 -1.38 22.20
N ASN A 189 3.83 -1.62 20.91
CA ASN A 189 4.80 -2.36 20.07
C ASN A 189 5.74 -1.48 19.23
N ARG A 190 5.82 -0.18 19.51
CA ARG A 190 6.97 0.64 19.07
C ARG A 190 8.20 0.43 19.96
N ASP A 191 8.49 -0.82 20.32
CA ASP A 191 9.72 -1.15 21.03
C ASP A 191 10.75 -1.73 20.05
N PHE A 192 11.28 -0.85 19.20
CA PHE A 192 12.65 -1.00 18.70
C PHE A 192 13.66 -0.69 19.83
N SER A 193 13.43 -1.22 21.04
CA SER A 193 14.43 -1.23 22.10
C SER A 193 14.51 -2.59 22.78
N GLU A 194 15.17 -3.53 22.11
CA GLU A 194 15.98 -4.51 22.82
C GLU A 194 17.42 -4.51 22.28
N LYS A 195 18.22 -3.71 22.99
CA LYS A 195 19.66 -3.82 23.33
C LYS A 195 20.72 -3.87 22.23
#